data_AF-A0A6L7XCX2-F1
#
_entry.id   AF-A0A6L7XCX2-F1
#
_cell.length_a   1.000
_cell.length_b   1.000
_cell.length_c   1.000
_cell.angle_alpha   90.00
_cell.angle_beta   90.00
_cell.angle_gamma   90.00
#
_symmetry.space_group_name_H-M   'P 1'
#
loop_
_entity.id
_entity.type
_entity.pdbx_description
1 polymer ?
#
loop_
_entity_poly.entity_id
_entity_poly.type
_entity_poly.pdbx_seq_one_letter_code
_entity_poly.pdbx_strand_id
1 'polypeptide(L)'
;MENESSLLAYLAPRLTSPGEDTATDALAFILNKSEACCRALESLLSDQDFAISRLTRFQTQVTYEDGSRPDMVGYDGENRKRLLVESKFWAALRDGQASRYFGQLEQPGPGLLLFIVPGSRIETLWPEIRRQMETGEHSAQLQSEATLDRMRRARVASSENRLMLVSWDLLLERLVAAVPADSQVASDVQQLRGFVEEQDLDAFQPLQREELSPSLARRVLSLERLINDVVARGDERDWMSQGKSIKYEEMCFGRYFGLRDGHGEDMWLGAQFWMWARRADTPLWLWIDSSSPISAHQLRSLENPIDVFEEDDGLYVPIRLLVGVEYHHVLDDVVDQLRRIAAILVA
;
A
#
# COMPACT_ATOMS: atom_id res chain seq x y z
N MET A 1 -12.70 11.81 1.15
CA MET A 1 -12.93 10.51 1.82
C MET A 1 -11.89 10.45 2.92
N GLU A 2 -12.27 10.63 4.18
CA GLU A 2 -11.33 10.56 5.31
C GLU A 2 -10.60 9.23 5.21
N ASN A 3 -9.26 9.29 5.21
CA ASN A 3 -8.42 8.11 5.17
C ASN A 3 -8.52 7.47 6.56
N GLU A 4 -9.64 6.80 6.84
CA GLU A 4 -9.86 6.05 8.07
C GLU A 4 -8.96 4.82 8.03
N SER A 5 -7.72 4.99 8.45
CA SER A 5 -6.83 3.90 8.79
C SER A 5 -7.60 2.93 9.70
N SER A 6 -7.59 1.63 9.40
CA SER A 6 -8.26 0.66 10.25
C SER A 6 -7.73 0.76 11.68
N LEU A 7 -8.53 0.39 12.69
CA LEU A 7 -8.09 0.41 14.09
C LEU A 7 -6.79 -0.38 14.27
N LEU A 8 -6.65 -1.51 13.57
CA LEU A 8 -5.41 -2.29 13.56
C LEU A 8 -4.25 -1.55 12.90
N ALA A 9 -4.46 -0.90 11.75
CA ALA A 9 -3.47 -0.04 11.09
C ALA A 9 -2.99 1.10 11.99
N TYR A 10 -3.91 1.72 12.74
CA TYR A 10 -3.61 2.80 13.65
C TYR A 10 -2.85 2.34 14.90
N LEU A 11 -3.29 1.25 15.54
CA LEU A 11 -2.74 0.83 16.84
C LEU A 11 -1.46 0.00 16.72
N ALA A 12 -1.36 -0.92 15.76
CA ALA A 12 -0.28 -1.88 15.72
C ALA A 12 1.13 -1.26 15.68
N PRO A 13 1.42 -0.25 14.83
CA PRO A 13 2.73 0.41 14.80
C PRO A 13 3.10 1.12 16.12
N ARG A 14 2.09 1.48 16.92
CA ARG A 14 2.27 2.17 18.21
C ARG A 14 2.49 1.21 19.38
N LEU A 15 2.11 -0.06 19.23
CA LEU A 15 2.16 -1.07 20.28
C LEU A 15 3.31 -2.06 20.08
N THR A 16 3.71 -2.33 18.84
CA THR A 16 4.70 -3.36 18.49
C THR A 16 5.47 -3.00 17.22
N SER A 17 6.69 -3.52 17.09
CA SER A 17 7.37 -3.75 15.80
C SER A 17 7.80 -5.21 15.80
N PRO A 18 7.42 -6.08 14.83
CA PRO A 18 7.41 -5.89 13.37
C PRO A 18 6.05 -6.14 12.67
N GLY A 19 5.81 -5.47 11.53
CA GLY A 19 4.54 -5.57 10.78
C GLY A 19 4.23 -6.95 10.21
N GLU A 20 5.24 -7.72 9.81
CA GLU A 20 5.08 -9.10 9.29
C GLU A 20 4.47 -10.05 10.34
N ASP A 21 4.98 -10.01 11.58
CA ASP A 21 4.45 -10.81 12.69
C ASP A 21 2.99 -10.43 12.98
N THR A 22 2.68 -9.12 13.03
CA THR A 22 1.32 -8.65 13.33
C THR A 22 0.31 -9.10 12.28
N ALA A 23 0.63 -8.94 10.99
CA ALA A 23 -0.26 -9.39 9.91
C ALA A 23 -0.48 -10.91 9.97
N THR A 24 0.57 -11.66 10.27
CA THR A 24 0.50 -13.13 10.31
C THR A 24 -0.25 -13.64 11.54
N ASP A 25 -0.06 -13.02 12.70
CA ASP A 25 -0.82 -13.32 13.93
C ASP A 25 -2.32 -13.02 13.74
N ALA A 26 -2.64 -11.88 13.13
CA ALA A 26 -4.02 -11.52 12.80
C ALA A 26 -4.66 -12.52 11.82
N LEU A 27 -3.92 -12.94 10.78
CA LEU A 27 -4.38 -13.97 9.85
C LEU A 27 -4.62 -15.30 10.57
N ALA A 28 -3.68 -15.76 11.40
CA ALA A 28 -3.81 -16.98 12.18
C ALA A 28 -5.02 -16.94 13.13
N PHE A 29 -5.27 -15.78 13.77
CA PHE A 29 -6.45 -15.57 14.61
C PHE A 29 -7.75 -15.76 13.81
N ILE A 30 -7.86 -15.13 12.64
CA ILE A 30 -9.03 -15.24 11.75
C ILE A 30 -9.25 -16.70 11.31
N LEU A 31 -8.18 -17.38 10.87
CA LEU A 31 -8.26 -18.75 10.36
C LEU A 31 -8.64 -19.76 11.44
N ASN A 32 -8.13 -19.60 12.67
CA ASN A 32 -8.51 -20.45 13.81
C ASN A 32 -9.95 -20.18 14.30
N LYS A 33 -10.45 -18.96 14.13
CA LYS A 33 -11.80 -18.56 14.57
C LYS A 33 -12.90 -18.94 13.57
N SER A 34 -12.58 -19.04 12.27
CA SER A 34 -13.55 -19.22 11.19
C SER A 34 -13.23 -20.41 10.30
N GLU A 35 -14.01 -21.48 10.43
CA GLU A 35 -13.95 -22.65 9.55
C GLU A 35 -14.25 -22.28 8.08
N ALA A 36 -15.10 -21.28 7.85
CA ALA A 36 -15.39 -20.78 6.51
C ALA A 36 -14.16 -20.12 5.85
N CYS A 37 -13.41 -19.31 6.61
CA CYS A 37 -12.16 -18.73 6.14
C CYS A 37 -11.09 -19.81 5.92
N CYS A 38 -11.00 -20.81 6.80
CA CYS A 38 -10.11 -21.95 6.61
C CYS A 38 -10.41 -22.71 5.30
N ARG A 39 -11.68 -23.02 5.04
CA ARG A 39 -12.11 -23.64 3.77
C ARG A 39 -11.81 -22.77 2.56
N ALA A 40 -11.96 -21.46 2.68
CA ALA A 40 -11.65 -20.52 1.61
C ALA A 40 -10.14 -20.51 1.28
N LEU A 41 -9.29 -20.56 2.31
CA LEU A 41 -7.84 -20.72 2.15
C LEU A 41 -7.53 -22.07 1.47
N GLU A 42 -8.06 -23.18 1.98
CA GLU A 42 -7.85 -24.51 1.38
C GLU A 42 -8.26 -24.56 -0.10
N SER A 43 -9.39 -23.94 -0.45
CA SER A 43 -9.87 -23.84 -1.83
C SER A 43 -8.97 -22.96 -2.70
N LEU A 44 -8.36 -21.91 -2.15
CA LEU A 44 -7.42 -21.05 -2.86
C LEU A 44 -6.09 -21.79 -3.14
N LEU A 45 -5.66 -22.62 -2.19
CA LEU A 45 -4.42 -23.38 -2.24
C LEU A 45 -4.51 -24.68 -3.07
N SER A 46 -5.72 -25.12 -3.40
CA SER A 46 -5.95 -26.36 -4.13
C SER A 46 -6.18 -26.12 -5.64
N ASP A 47 -5.95 -27.14 -6.45
CA ASP A 47 -6.35 -27.23 -7.85
C ASP A 47 -6.75 -28.66 -8.22
N GLN A 48 -6.90 -28.93 -9.52
CA GLN A 48 -7.36 -30.23 -10.01
C GLN A 48 -6.37 -31.37 -9.66
N ASP A 49 -5.07 -31.05 -9.55
CA ASP A 49 -3.99 -32.03 -9.37
C ASP A 49 -3.34 -31.93 -7.97
N PHE A 50 -3.89 -31.09 -7.09
CA PHE A 50 -3.41 -30.90 -5.73
C PHE A 50 -4.54 -30.48 -4.79
N ALA A 51 -4.73 -31.26 -3.73
CA ALA A 51 -5.61 -30.88 -2.63
C ALA A 51 -4.80 -30.90 -1.33
N ILE A 52 -4.76 -29.76 -0.64
CA ILE A 52 -4.19 -29.72 0.70
C ILE A 52 -5.12 -30.47 1.66
N SER A 53 -4.54 -31.20 2.61
CA SER A 53 -5.34 -31.85 3.66
C SER A 53 -6.07 -30.79 4.48
N ARG A 54 -7.27 -31.14 4.98
CA ARG A 54 -8.07 -30.25 5.83
C ARG A 54 -7.26 -29.75 7.01
N LEU A 55 -7.10 -28.43 7.09
CA LEU A 55 -6.39 -27.75 8.15
C LEU A 55 -7.34 -27.55 9.33
N THR A 56 -6.82 -27.74 10.54
CA THR A 56 -7.62 -27.67 11.78
C THR A 56 -7.06 -26.68 12.79
N ARG A 57 -5.79 -26.30 12.62
CA ARG A 57 -5.09 -25.41 13.55
C ARG A 57 -4.00 -24.65 12.83
N PHE A 58 -3.89 -23.36 13.14
CA PHE A 58 -2.82 -22.49 12.69
C PHE A 58 -2.03 -21.99 13.90
N GLN A 59 -0.71 -21.97 13.79
CA GLN A 59 0.17 -21.51 14.86
C GLN A 59 1.26 -20.62 14.28
N THR A 60 1.44 -19.46 14.89
CA THR A 60 2.55 -18.56 14.58
C THR A 60 3.71 -18.81 15.54
N GLN A 61 4.83 -18.13 15.29
CA GLN A 61 5.95 -18.09 16.24
C GLN A 61 6.61 -19.47 16.50
N VAL A 62 6.46 -20.43 15.58
CA VAL A 62 6.96 -21.80 15.71
C VAL A 62 8.45 -21.88 15.38
N THR A 63 9.29 -22.20 16.36
CA THR A 63 10.74 -22.36 16.16
C THR A 63 11.11 -23.82 15.92
N TYR A 64 11.97 -24.06 14.94
CA TYR A 64 12.51 -25.37 14.58
C TYR A 64 13.88 -25.63 15.24
N GLU A 65 14.33 -26.88 15.20
CA GLU A 65 15.62 -27.30 15.80
C GLU A 65 16.82 -26.58 15.18
N ASP A 66 16.73 -26.22 13.90
CA ASP A 66 17.73 -25.44 13.17
C ASP A 66 17.66 -23.92 13.48
N GLY A 67 16.80 -23.51 14.41
CA GLY A 67 16.56 -22.12 14.80
C GLY A 67 15.75 -21.32 13.78
N SER A 68 15.31 -21.92 12.69
CA SER A 68 14.44 -21.27 11.72
C SER A 68 13.01 -21.18 12.24
N ARG A 69 12.24 -20.22 11.71
CA ARG A 69 10.91 -19.91 12.20
C ARG A 69 10.05 -19.35 11.07
N PRO A 70 9.21 -20.18 10.43
CA PRO A 70 8.19 -19.68 9.53
C PRO A 70 7.19 -18.83 10.30
N ASP A 71 6.61 -17.84 9.63
CA ASP A 71 5.69 -16.91 10.28
C ASP A 71 4.42 -17.61 10.76
N MET A 72 3.91 -18.59 10.00
CA MET A 72 2.77 -19.42 10.40
C MET A 72 2.85 -20.87 9.87
N VAL A 73 2.34 -21.81 10.67
CA VAL A 73 2.23 -23.24 10.34
C VAL A 73 0.77 -23.67 10.43
N GLY A 74 0.28 -24.36 9.40
CA GLY A 74 -1.03 -24.99 9.37
C GLY A 74 -0.93 -26.51 9.54
N TYR A 75 -1.76 -27.05 10.44
CA TYR A 75 -1.78 -28.46 10.82
C TYR A 75 -3.07 -29.15 10.39
N ASP A 76 -2.98 -30.41 9.96
CA ASP A 76 -4.16 -31.23 9.71
C ASP A 76 -4.75 -31.83 11.01
N GLY A 77 -5.83 -32.61 10.87
CA GLY A 77 -6.48 -33.28 12.01
C GLY A 77 -5.63 -34.36 12.71
N GLU A 78 -4.52 -34.77 12.12
CA GLU A 78 -3.52 -35.67 12.72
C GLU A 78 -2.34 -34.87 13.32
N ASN A 79 -2.46 -33.55 13.40
CA ASN A 79 -1.43 -32.61 13.86
C ASN A 79 -0.13 -32.68 13.04
N ARG A 80 -0.22 -33.09 11.77
CA ARG A 80 0.91 -33.04 10.83
C ARG A 80 1.00 -31.68 10.16
N LYS A 81 2.22 -31.23 9.89
CA LYS A 81 2.48 -29.94 9.23
C LYS A 81 2.18 -30.05 7.74
N ARG A 82 1.09 -29.41 7.29
CA ARG A 82 0.65 -29.44 5.89
C ARG A 82 0.84 -28.11 5.18
N LEU A 83 0.92 -27.02 5.93
CA LEU A 83 1.12 -25.69 5.38
C LEU A 83 2.22 -24.97 6.16
N LEU A 84 3.22 -24.44 5.46
CA LEU A 84 4.14 -23.45 5.99
C LEU A 84 3.88 -22.14 5.27
N VAL A 85 3.76 -21.05 6.03
CA VAL A 85 3.47 -19.73 5.51
C VAL A 85 4.58 -18.77 5.92
N GLU A 86 5.08 -18.05 4.94
CA GLU A 86 5.99 -16.93 5.13
C GLU A 86 5.33 -15.68 4.52
N SER A 87 5.05 -14.69 5.38
CA SER A 87 4.64 -13.37 4.96
C SER A 87 5.88 -12.51 4.73
N LYS A 88 5.90 -11.81 3.59
CA LYS A 88 7.00 -10.91 3.27
C LYS A 88 6.45 -9.63 2.68
N PHE A 89 6.54 -8.54 3.45
CA PHE A 89 6.21 -7.20 2.94
C PHE A 89 7.33 -6.73 2.02
N TRP A 90 8.30 -5.98 2.52
CA TRP A 90 9.37 -5.39 1.70
C TRP A 90 10.78 -5.78 2.15
N ALA A 91 10.90 -6.55 3.24
CA ALA A 91 12.15 -7.14 3.67
C ALA A 91 12.64 -8.20 2.67
N ALA A 92 13.94 -8.21 2.38
CA ALA A 92 14.56 -9.21 1.51
C ALA A 92 14.37 -10.64 2.06
N LEU A 93 14.22 -11.60 1.15
CA LEU A 93 14.21 -13.02 1.51
C LEU A 93 15.63 -13.41 1.95
N ARG A 94 15.78 -14.06 3.12
CA ARG A 94 17.10 -14.50 3.58
C ARG A 94 17.62 -15.61 2.67
N ASP A 95 18.93 -15.71 2.51
CA ASP A 95 19.54 -16.71 1.64
C ASP A 95 19.16 -18.14 2.05
N GLY A 96 18.66 -18.91 1.08
CA GLY A 96 18.25 -20.30 1.25
C GLY A 96 17.03 -20.50 2.15
N GLN A 97 16.31 -19.44 2.53
CA GLN A 97 15.14 -19.52 3.40
C GLN A 97 14.03 -20.38 2.79
N ALA A 98 13.74 -20.20 1.49
CA ALA A 98 12.67 -20.93 0.83
C ALA A 98 12.92 -22.45 0.80
N SER A 99 14.12 -22.87 0.39
CA SER A 99 14.47 -24.29 0.34
C SER A 99 14.52 -24.92 1.73
N ARG A 100 15.03 -24.20 2.74
CA ARG A 100 15.05 -24.70 4.12
C ARG A 100 13.65 -24.97 4.67
N TYR A 101 12.72 -24.02 4.52
CA TYR A 101 11.34 -24.25 4.93
C TYR A 101 10.66 -25.35 4.14
N PHE A 102 10.93 -25.45 2.84
CA PHE A 102 10.38 -26.54 2.04
C PHE A 102 10.82 -27.92 2.56
N GLY A 103 12.07 -28.05 3.01
CA GLY A 103 12.61 -29.26 3.64
C GLY A 103 11.93 -29.65 4.96
N GLN A 104 11.19 -28.75 5.60
CA GLN A 104 10.52 -28.97 6.89
C GLN A 104 9.08 -29.51 6.77
N LEU A 105 8.54 -29.58 5.55
CA LEU A 105 7.21 -30.16 5.33
C LEU A 105 7.22 -31.66 5.65
N GLU A 106 6.28 -32.09 6.49
CA GLU A 106 6.23 -33.47 6.98
C GLU A 106 5.68 -34.44 5.93
N GLN A 107 6.35 -35.58 5.80
CA GLN A 107 5.97 -36.71 4.94
C GLN A 107 5.35 -37.84 5.78
N PRO A 108 4.42 -38.66 5.25
CA PRO A 108 3.93 -38.68 3.86
C PRO A 108 2.76 -37.72 3.59
N GLY A 109 2.60 -37.31 2.34
CA GLY A 109 1.41 -36.63 1.82
C GLY A 109 1.67 -35.19 1.32
N PRO A 110 0.64 -34.56 0.72
CA PRO A 110 0.77 -33.23 0.12
C PRO A 110 0.94 -32.14 1.18
N GLY A 111 2.10 -31.50 1.18
CA GLY A 111 2.38 -30.27 1.91
C GLY A 111 2.50 -29.04 1.00
N LEU A 112 2.45 -27.85 1.56
CA LEU A 112 2.54 -26.60 0.79
C LEU A 112 3.40 -25.57 1.52
N LEU A 113 4.34 -24.97 0.80
CA LEU A 113 5.02 -23.74 1.22
C LEU A 113 4.36 -22.55 0.53
N LEU A 114 3.79 -21.64 1.31
CA LEU A 114 3.07 -20.46 0.86
C LEU A 114 3.86 -19.20 1.20
N PHE A 115 4.09 -18.37 0.21
CA PHE A 115 4.50 -16.98 0.41
C PHE A 115 3.30 -16.06 0.25
N ILE A 116 3.12 -15.12 1.19
CA ILE A 116 2.09 -14.07 1.10
C ILE A 116 2.81 -12.71 1.00
N VAL A 117 2.48 -11.93 -0.03
CA VAL A 117 3.20 -10.68 -0.34
C VAL A 117 2.26 -9.55 -0.78
N PRO A 118 2.71 -8.29 -0.80
CA PRO A 118 2.04 -7.24 -1.58
C PRO A 118 1.98 -7.63 -3.07
N GLY A 119 0.89 -7.27 -3.75
CA GLY A 119 0.67 -7.62 -5.17
C GLY A 119 1.79 -7.14 -6.09
N SER A 120 2.28 -5.92 -5.85
CA SER A 120 3.41 -5.29 -6.56
C SER A 120 4.73 -6.07 -6.42
N ARG A 121 4.84 -6.97 -5.44
CA ARG A 121 6.05 -7.74 -5.16
C ARG A 121 6.08 -9.13 -5.80
N ILE A 122 4.97 -9.60 -6.38
CA ILE A 122 4.89 -10.93 -7.00
C ILE A 122 6.00 -11.12 -8.05
N GLU A 123 6.15 -10.18 -8.98
CA GLU A 123 7.08 -10.30 -10.10
C GLU A 123 8.55 -10.30 -9.67
N THR A 124 8.87 -9.68 -8.53
CA THR A 124 10.24 -9.58 -8.04
C THR A 124 10.61 -10.69 -7.07
N LEU A 125 9.68 -11.13 -6.21
CA LEU A 125 9.98 -12.17 -5.24
C LEU A 125 9.89 -13.58 -5.84
N TRP A 126 9.03 -13.83 -6.82
CA TRP A 126 8.90 -15.17 -7.39
C TRP A 126 10.19 -15.69 -8.05
N PRO A 127 10.91 -14.92 -8.88
CA PRO A 127 12.21 -15.35 -9.42
C PRO A 127 13.26 -15.63 -8.33
N GLU A 128 13.24 -14.86 -7.24
CA GLU A 128 14.12 -15.07 -6.09
C GLU A 128 13.82 -16.40 -5.39
N ILE A 129 12.55 -16.67 -5.09
CA ILE A 129 12.12 -17.95 -4.49
C ILE A 129 12.51 -19.11 -5.40
N ARG A 130 12.26 -19.01 -6.71
CA ARG A 130 12.64 -20.05 -7.67
C ARG A 130 14.15 -20.30 -7.63
N ARG A 131 14.96 -19.25 -7.66
CA ARG A 131 16.43 -19.37 -7.56
C ARG A 131 16.81 -20.10 -6.27
N GLN A 132 16.27 -19.70 -5.12
CA GLN A 132 16.57 -20.35 -3.84
C GLN A 132 16.13 -21.81 -3.77
N MET A 133 15.03 -22.17 -4.44
CA MET A 133 14.59 -23.57 -4.55
C MET A 133 15.51 -24.38 -5.46
N GLU A 134 16.07 -23.81 -6.52
CA GLU A 134 16.92 -24.53 -7.47
C GLU A 134 18.38 -24.64 -6.99
N THR A 135 18.87 -23.67 -6.23
CA THR A 135 20.29 -23.60 -5.80
C THR A 135 20.51 -23.84 -4.31
N GLY A 136 19.43 -24.00 -3.53
CA GLY A 136 19.50 -24.11 -2.07
C GLY A 136 19.98 -25.46 -1.55
N GLU A 137 20.17 -25.54 -0.24
CA GLU A 137 20.57 -26.77 0.48
C GLU A 137 19.60 -27.93 0.22
N HIS A 138 18.30 -27.65 0.29
CA HIS A 138 17.24 -28.58 -0.06
C HIS A 138 16.74 -28.31 -1.49
N SER A 139 17.69 -28.22 -2.43
CA SER A 139 17.37 -27.90 -3.82
C SER A 139 16.38 -28.89 -4.43
N ALA A 140 15.43 -28.36 -5.18
CA ALA A 140 14.42 -29.14 -5.85
C ALA A 140 14.03 -28.49 -7.18
N GLN A 141 13.82 -29.33 -8.19
CA GLN A 141 13.40 -28.85 -9.51
C GLN A 141 11.92 -28.48 -9.48
N LEU A 142 11.62 -27.25 -9.89
CA LEU A 142 10.25 -26.79 -10.09
C LEU A 142 9.72 -27.29 -11.46
N GLN A 143 8.44 -27.66 -11.48
CA GLN A 143 7.72 -28.16 -12.64
C GLN A 143 6.30 -27.57 -12.67
N SER A 144 5.67 -27.60 -13.85
CA SER A 144 4.27 -27.20 -14.06
C SER A 144 3.96 -25.83 -13.44
N GLU A 145 4.81 -24.85 -13.72
CA GLU A 145 4.64 -23.48 -13.22
C GLU A 145 3.39 -22.86 -13.85
N ALA A 146 2.49 -22.34 -13.02
CA ALA A 146 1.34 -21.58 -13.49
C ALA A 146 1.42 -20.13 -12.99
N THR A 147 1.29 -19.22 -13.95
CA THR A 147 1.30 -17.78 -13.73
C THR A 147 -0.11 -17.23 -13.85
N LEU A 148 -0.62 -16.72 -12.74
CA LEU A 148 -1.91 -16.02 -12.66
C LEU A 148 -1.62 -14.60 -12.15
N ASP A 149 -2.44 -13.63 -12.53
CA ASP A 149 -2.21 -12.20 -12.23
C ASP A 149 -1.70 -11.94 -10.78
N ARG A 150 -2.43 -12.44 -9.78
CA ARG A 150 -2.16 -12.24 -8.35
C ARG A 150 -1.61 -13.46 -7.62
N MET A 151 -1.09 -14.45 -8.37
CA MET A 151 -0.63 -15.71 -7.79
C MET A 151 0.37 -16.45 -8.70
N ARG A 152 1.35 -17.10 -8.08
CA ARG A 152 2.24 -18.06 -8.73
C ARG A 152 2.16 -19.41 -8.02
N ARG A 153 2.28 -20.49 -8.78
CA ARG A 153 2.37 -21.85 -8.23
C ARG A 153 3.33 -22.70 -9.03
N ALA A 154 3.98 -23.62 -8.35
CA ALA A 154 4.81 -24.65 -8.96
C ALA A 154 4.69 -25.98 -8.22
N ARG A 155 4.79 -27.07 -8.99
CA ARG A 155 5.01 -28.41 -8.45
C ARG A 155 6.49 -28.63 -8.23
N VAL A 156 6.84 -29.40 -7.21
CA VAL A 156 8.21 -29.87 -7.00
C VAL A 156 8.34 -31.30 -7.53
N ALA A 157 9.28 -31.54 -8.44
CA ALA A 157 9.37 -32.78 -9.24
C ALA A 157 9.43 -34.07 -8.41
N SER A 158 10.13 -34.03 -7.28
CA SER A 158 10.41 -35.18 -6.39
C SER A 158 9.47 -35.29 -5.19
N SER A 159 8.37 -34.54 -5.20
CA SER A 159 7.49 -34.42 -4.03
C SER A 159 6.02 -34.26 -4.41
N GLU A 160 5.14 -34.67 -3.49
CA GLU A 160 3.72 -34.30 -3.55
C GLU A 160 3.48 -32.84 -3.11
N ASN A 161 4.52 -32.20 -2.56
CA ASN A 161 4.44 -30.85 -2.07
C ASN A 161 4.31 -29.81 -3.20
N ARG A 162 3.82 -28.63 -2.83
CA ARG A 162 3.70 -27.46 -3.71
C ARG A 162 4.39 -26.25 -3.14
N LEU A 163 4.80 -25.38 -4.04
CA LEU A 163 5.23 -24.02 -3.73
C LEU A 163 4.20 -23.07 -4.32
N MET A 164 3.74 -22.12 -3.51
CA MET A 164 2.83 -21.07 -3.96
C MET A 164 3.26 -19.71 -3.43
N LEU A 165 2.99 -18.68 -4.22
CA LEU A 165 3.09 -17.29 -3.82
C LEU A 165 1.77 -16.61 -4.18
N VAL A 166 1.16 -15.94 -3.22
CA VAL A 166 -0.13 -15.25 -3.39
C VAL A 166 -0.02 -13.84 -2.84
N SER A 167 -0.77 -12.91 -3.42
CA SER A 167 -0.86 -11.58 -2.82
C SER A 167 -1.87 -11.50 -1.68
N TRP A 168 -1.60 -10.61 -0.73
CA TRP A 168 -2.47 -10.34 0.42
C TRP A 168 -3.89 -9.97 0.00
N ASP A 169 -4.02 -9.09 -0.99
CA ASP A 169 -5.29 -8.60 -1.50
C ASP A 169 -6.17 -9.75 -2.05
N LEU A 170 -5.60 -10.68 -2.83
CA LEU A 170 -6.32 -11.86 -3.33
C LEU A 170 -6.72 -12.78 -2.17
N LEU A 171 -5.82 -13.04 -1.22
CA LEU A 171 -6.12 -13.87 -0.06
C LEU A 171 -7.29 -13.28 0.75
N LEU A 172 -7.20 -12.01 1.14
CA LEU A 172 -8.20 -11.34 1.98
C LEU A 172 -9.55 -11.18 1.26
N GLU A 173 -9.56 -10.98 -0.06
CA GLU A 173 -10.78 -11.04 -0.88
C GLU A 173 -11.47 -12.40 -0.80
N ARG A 174 -10.71 -13.50 -0.84
CA ARG A 174 -11.27 -14.84 -0.71
C ARG A 174 -11.82 -15.11 0.68
N LEU A 175 -11.12 -14.63 1.72
CA LEU A 175 -11.56 -14.81 3.10
C LEU A 175 -12.85 -14.03 3.40
N VAL A 176 -12.95 -12.77 2.96
CA VAL A 176 -14.14 -11.95 3.20
C VAL A 176 -15.35 -12.46 2.41
N ALA A 177 -15.15 -12.94 1.17
CA ALA A 177 -16.23 -13.50 0.35
C ALA A 177 -16.80 -14.81 0.92
N ALA A 178 -16.06 -15.49 1.81
CA ALA A 178 -16.48 -16.75 2.41
C ALA A 178 -17.36 -16.59 3.66
N VAL A 179 -17.54 -15.36 4.15
CA VAL A 179 -18.29 -15.07 5.38
C VAL A 179 -19.39 -14.04 5.13
N PRO A 180 -20.47 -14.00 5.95
CA PRO A 180 -21.48 -12.95 5.84
C PRO A 180 -20.87 -11.56 6.08
N ALA A 181 -21.29 -10.58 5.27
CA ALA A 181 -20.74 -9.22 5.29
C ALA A 181 -20.82 -8.54 6.67
N ASP A 182 -21.91 -8.75 7.41
CA ASP A 182 -22.13 -8.15 8.74
C ASP A 182 -21.55 -8.99 9.89
N SER A 183 -20.75 -10.00 9.60
CA SER A 183 -20.14 -10.85 10.64
C SER A 183 -18.92 -10.18 11.27
N GLN A 184 -18.67 -10.50 12.55
CA GLN A 184 -17.43 -10.08 13.23
C GLN A 184 -16.18 -10.52 12.45
N VAL A 185 -16.21 -11.70 11.84
CA VAL A 185 -15.07 -12.21 11.05
C VAL A 185 -14.84 -11.36 9.80
N ALA A 186 -15.89 -10.90 9.12
CA ALA A 186 -15.74 -9.98 8.00
C ALA A 186 -15.09 -8.66 8.45
N SER A 187 -15.50 -8.12 9.60
CA SER A 187 -14.85 -6.96 10.21
C SER A 187 -13.38 -7.21 10.55
N ASP A 188 -13.05 -8.36 11.16
CA ASP A 188 -11.67 -8.76 11.48
C ASP A 188 -10.80 -8.83 10.21
N VAL A 189 -11.33 -9.37 9.10
CA VAL A 189 -10.63 -9.41 7.80
C VAL A 189 -10.42 -8.01 7.22
N GLN A 190 -11.38 -7.09 7.37
CA GLN A 190 -11.22 -5.70 6.92
C GLN A 190 -10.20 -4.93 7.76
N GLN A 191 -10.13 -5.20 9.07
CA GLN A 191 -9.07 -4.63 9.93
C GLN A 191 -7.68 -5.03 9.45
N LEU A 192 -7.49 -6.32 9.14
CA LEU A 192 -6.25 -6.84 8.57
C LEU A 192 -5.94 -6.24 7.19
N ARG A 193 -6.96 -6.07 6.34
CA ARG A 193 -6.79 -5.41 5.02
C ARG A 193 -6.22 -4.00 5.17
N GLY A 194 -6.83 -3.16 6.00
CA GLY A 194 -6.32 -1.80 6.21
C GLY A 194 -4.91 -1.77 6.82
N PHE A 195 -4.57 -2.75 7.67
CA PHE A 195 -3.20 -2.88 8.19
C PHE A 195 -2.19 -3.21 7.09
N VAL A 196 -2.50 -4.19 6.23
CA VAL A 196 -1.65 -4.58 5.09
C VAL A 196 -1.47 -3.41 4.12
N GLU A 197 -2.53 -2.66 3.82
CA GLU A 197 -2.48 -1.50 2.93
C GLU A 197 -1.56 -0.41 3.49
N GLU A 198 -1.62 -0.12 4.80
CA GLU A 198 -0.71 0.84 5.43
C GLU A 198 0.76 0.39 5.36
N GLN A 199 1.05 -0.92 5.47
CA GLN A 199 2.42 -1.44 5.31
C GLN A 199 2.97 -1.26 3.89
N ASP A 200 2.11 -1.06 2.89
CA ASP A 200 2.50 -0.91 1.48
C ASP A 200 2.83 0.55 1.10
N LEU A 201 2.34 1.53 1.86
CA LEU A 201 2.44 2.96 1.52
C LEU A 201 3.88 3.50 1.56
N ASP A 202 4.70 3.05 2.51
CA ASP A 202 6.06 3.56 2.73
C ASP A 202 7.15 2.74 2.04
N ALA A 203 6.74 1.80 1.21
CA ALA A 203 7.64 0.82 0.64
C ALA A 203 8.33 1.28 -0.64
N PHE A 204 9.59 0.86 -0.80
CA PHE A 204 10.23 0.95 -2.11
C PHE A 204 9.57 -0.05 -3.07
N GLN A 205 8.79 0.47 -4.01
CA GLN A 205 8.24 -0.33 -5.09
C GLN A 205 9.29 -0.51 -6.21
N PRO A 206 9.40 -1.72 -6.79
CA PRO A 206 10.33 -1.96 -7.88
C PRO A 206 10.02 -1.08 -9.09
N LEU A 207 11.05 -0.41 -9.59
CA LEU A 207 10.95 0.50 -10.73
C LEU A 207 10.38 -0.18 -11.97
N GLN A 208 9.35 0.41 -12.54
CA GLN A 208 8.78 0.06 -13.84
C GLN A 208 9.45 0.86 -14.95
N ARG A 209 9.42 0.32 -16.17
CA ARG A 209 10.08 0.96 -17.33
C ARG A 209 9.49 2.34 -17.62
N GLU A 210 8.18 2.48 -17.44
CA GLU A 210 7.42 3.70 -17.69
C GLU A 210 7.84 4.83 -16.74
N GLU A 211 8.22 4.49 -15.51
CA GLU A 211 8.68 5.42 -14.47
C GLU A 211 10.08 5.96 -14.77
N LEU A 212 10.87 5.23 -15.56
CA LEU A 212 12.18 5.69 -16.04
C LEU A 212 12.09 6.49 -17.35
N SER A 213 10.89 6.76 -17.85
CA SER A 213 10.72 7.45 -19.12
C SER A 213 11.06 8.95 -19.00
N PRO A 214 11.70 9.56 -20.03
CA PRO A 214 11.88 11.01 -20.08
C PRO A 214 10.56 11.79 -20.02
N SER A 215 9.44 11.15 -20.34
CA SER A 215 8.11 11.76 -20.27
C SER A 215 7.70 12.08 -18.83
N LEU A 216 8.03 11.21 -17.86
CA LEU A 216 7.75 11.45 -16.45
C LEU A 216 8.57 12.63 -15.93
N ALA A 217 9.89 12.66 -16.23
CA ALA A 217 10.75 13.77 -15.87
C ALA A 217 10.24 15.12 -16.42
N ARG A 218 9.82 15.15 -17.70
CA ARG A 218 9.21 16.35 -18.30
C ARG A 218 7.90 16.76 -17.63
N ARG A 219 7.08 15.80 -17.16
CA ARG A 219 5.86 16.10 -16.41
C ARG A 219 6.17 16.77 -15.08
N VAL A 220 7.15 16.25 -14.32
CA VAL A 220 7.61 16.86 -13.07
C VAL A 220 8.10 18.30 -13.30
N LEU A 221 8.95 18.52 -14.32
CA LEU A 221 9.39 19.87 -14.70
C LEU A 221 8.23 20.78 -15.15
N SER A 222 7.20 20.20 -15.78
CA SER A 222 6.02 20.98 -16.21
C SER A 222 5.16 21.42 -15.03
N LEU A 223 5.13 20.66 -13.92
CA LEU A 223 4.46 21.08 -12.69
C LEU A 223 5.12 22.33 -12.09
N GLU A 224 6.45 22.37 -12.08
CA GLU A 224 7.21 23.55 -11.63
C GLU A 224 6.91 24.78 -12.48
N ARG A 225 6.87 24.61 -13.81
CA ARG A 225 6.45 25.69 -14.71
C ARG A 225 5.02 26.14 -14.43
N LEU A 226 4.09 25.20 -14.25
CA LEU A 226 2.69 25.50 -13.95
C LEU A 226 2.55 26.33 -12.66
N ILE A 227 3.24 25.94 -11.58
CA ILE A 227 3.21 26.68 -10.30
C ILE A 227 3.66 28.12 -10.50
N ASN A 228 4.76 28.34 -11.22
CA ASN A 228 5.27 29.68 -11.49
C ASN A 228 4.30 30.51 -12.35
N ASP A 229 3.73 29.91 -13.40
CA ASP A 229 2.78 30.57 -14.28
C ASP A 229 1.46 30.90 -13.57
N VAL A 230 1.00 30.06 -12.62
CA VAL A 230 -0.19 30.33 -11.79
C VAL A 230 0.00 31.58 -10.95
N VAL A 231 1.13 31.68 -10.23
CA VAL A 231 1.41 32.85 -9.39
C VAL A 231 1.59 34.11 -10.25
N ALA A 232 2.26 34.00 -11.40
CA ALA A 232 2.41 35.11 -12.34
C ALA A 232 1.05 35.56 -12.90
N ARG A 233 0.19 34.63 -13.32
CA ARG A 233 -1.16 34.94 -13.82
C ARG A 233 -2.05 35.54 -12.74
N GLY A 234 -1.92 35.10 -11.49
CA GLY A 234 -2.60 35.69 -10.34
C GLY A 234 -2.20 37.15 -10.08
N ASP A 235 -0.91 37.44 -10.22
CA ASP A 235 -0.33 38.79 -10.11
C ASP A 235 -0.79 39.69 -11.27
N GLU A 236 -0.78 39.18 -12.50
CA GLU A 236 -1.34 39.87 -13.69
C GLU A 236 -2.82 40.22 -13.53
N ARG A 237 -3.58 39.39 -12.80
CA ARG A 237 -5.01 39.59 -12.49
C ARG A 237 -5.24 40.43 -11.21
N ASP A 238 -4.19 41.01 -10.62
CA ASP A 238 -4.21 41.96 -9.50
C ASP A 238 -4.93 41.46 -8.23
N TRP A 239 -4.80 40.17 -7.89
CA TRP A 239 -5.34 39.64 -6.63
C TRP A 239 -4.34 38.79 -5.85
N MET A 240 -3.33 38.21 -6.51
CA MET A 240 -2.16 37.63 -5.86
C MET A 240 -0.97 38.59 -5.92
N SER A 241 -0.03 38.42 -5.00
CA SER A 241 1.30 39.02 -5.02
C SER A 241 2.34 37.92 -4.95
N GLN A 242 3.45 38.09 -5.67
CA GLN A 242 4.55 37.13 -5.59
C GLN A 242 5.18 37.17 -4.19
N GLY A 243 5.16 36.02 -3.50
CA GLY A 243 5.83 35.84 -2.21
C GLY A 243 7.34 35.61 -2.36
N LYS A 244 8.04 35.44 -1.23
CA LYS A 244 9.49 35.21 -1.24
C LYS A 244 9.82 33.77 -1.64
N SER A 245 10.72 33.65 -2.62
CA SER A 245 11.50 32.45 -3.01
C SER A 245 10.73 31.19 -3.40
N ILE A 246 11.38 30.38 -4.23
CA ILE A 246 10.97 29.00 -4.51
C ILE A 246 11.46 28.15 -3.33
N LYS A 247 10.58 27.33 -2.77
CA LYS A 247 10.90 26.35 -1.74
C LYS A 247 11.18 25.02 -2.43
N TYR A 248 12.37 24.46 -2.22
CA TYR A 248 12.69 23.07 -2.57
C TYR A 248 13.06 22.34 -1.28
N GLU A 249 12.29 21.34 -0.93
CA GLU A 249 12.56 20.43 0.18
C GLU A 249 12.50 18.98 -0.30
N GLU A 250 12.89 18.06 0.56
CA GLU A 250 12.98 16.62 0.25
C GLU A 250 11.67 16.05 -0.32
N MET A 251 10.51 16.57 0.11
CA MET A 251 9.19 16.03 -0.24
C MET A 251 8.30 17.01 -1.02
N CYS A 252 8.81 18.20 -1.36
CA CYS A 252 8.01 19.19 -2.07
C CYS A 252 8.84 20.21 -2.84
N PHE A 253 8.21 20.82 -3.84
CA PHE A 253 8.68 22.07 -4.42
C PHE A 253 7.52 23.00 -4.73
N GLY A 254 7.72 24.29 -4.58
CA GLY A 254 6.64 25.24 -4.81
C GLY A 254 7.02 26.68 -4.51
N ARG A 255 6.01 27.53 -4.44
CA ARG A 255 6.20 28.97 -4.28
C ARG A 255 5.24 29.55 -3.26
N TYR A 256 5.78 30.42 -2.42
CA TYR A 256 4.98 31.26 -1.57
C TYR A 256 4.34 32.40 -2.38
N PHE A 257 3.12 32.76 -2.00
CA PHE A 257 2.40 33.91 -2.51
C PHE A 257 1.55 34.51 -1.40
N GLY A 258 1.17 35.78 -1.57
CA GLY A 258 0.26 36.47 -0.65
C GLY A 258 -0.93 37.06 -1.41
N LEU A 259 -2.03 37.35 -0.71
CA LEU A 259 -3.15 38.09 -1.29
C LEU A 259 -2.91 39.59 -1.17
N ARG A 260 -3.37 40.37 -2.17
CA ARG A 260 -3.10 41.82 -2.23
C ARG A 260 -3.91 42.66 -1.23
N ASP A 261 -4.95 42.09 -0.64
CA ASP A 261 -5.74 42.68 0.44
C ASP A 261 -5.03 42.60 1.82
N GLY A 262 -3.84 41.99 1.88
CA GLY A 262 -3.08 41.84 3.12
C GLY A 262 -3.47 40.59 3.93
N HIS A 263 -4.37 39.75 3.42
CA HIS A 263 -4.67 38.44 3.98
C HIS A 263 -3.75 37.36 3.36
N GLY A 264 -3.53 36.26 4.07
CA GLY A 264 -2.76 35.13 3.55
C GLY A 264 -1.28 35.43 3.32
N GLU A 265 -0.64 36.23 4.18
CA GLU A 265 0.82 36.33 4.22
C GLU A 265 1.39 34.89 4.38
N ASP A 266 2.19 34.46 3.41
CA ASP A 266 2.88 33.15 3.38
C ASP A 266 2.05 31.90 3.05
N MET A 267 1.01 32.02 2.21
CA MET A 267 0.42 30.83 1.56
C MET A 267 1.41 30.18 0.59
N TRP A 268 1.39 28.85 0.47
CA TRP A 268 2.28 28.12 -0.43
C TRP A 268 1.49 27.29 -1.44
N LEU A 269 1.83 27.41 -2.71
CA LEU A 269 1.35 26.54 -3.78
C LEU A 269 2.51 25.68 -4.28
N GLY A 270 2.34 24.37 -4.30
CA GLY A 270 3.39 23.52 -4.84
C GLY A 270 3.06 22.06 -5.01
N ALA A 271 4.01 21.34 -5.60
CA ALA A 271 3.99 19.90 -5.67
C ALA A 271 4.36 19.33 -4.30
N GLN A 272 3.44 18.61 -3.64
CA GLN A 272 3.66 17.96 -2.35
C GLN A 272 3.50 16.44 -2.54
N PHE A 273 4.62 15.73 -2.55
CA PHE A 273 4.65 14.31 -2.92
C PHE A 273 4.10 13.37 -1.86
N TRP A 274 4.29 13.68 -0.58
CA TRP A 274 3.76 12.88 0.53
C TRP A 274 2.23 12.94 0.60
N MET A 275 1.66 14.13 0.47
CA MET A 275 0.21 14.36 0.41
C MET A 275 -0.38 13.74 -0.86
N TRP A 276 0.31 13.85 -1.99
CA TRP A 276 -0.11 13.18 -3.23
C TRP A 276 -0.15 11.65 -3.06
N ALA A 277 0.85 11.08 -2.40
CA ALA A 277 0.91 9.64 -2.16
C ALA A 277 -0.17 9.12 -1.19
N ARG A 278 -0.68 9.96 -0.26
CA ARG A 278 -1.50 9.49 0.88
C ARG A 278 -2.90 10.08 1.00
N ARG A 279 -3.17 11.23 0.39
CA ARG A 279 -4.35 12.05 0.74
C ARG A 279 -5.27 12.34 -0.44
N ALA A 280 -4.73 12.61 -1.63
CA ALA A 280 -5.56 12.87 -2.82
C ALA A 280 -4.80 12.64 -4.14
N ASP A 281 -5.55 12.33 -5.20
CA ASP A 281 -5.06 12.08 -6.57
C ASP A 281 -4.63 13.38 -7.30
N THR A 282 -3.80 14.21 -6.65
CA THR A 282 -3.20 15.39 -7.29
C THR A 282 -1.80 15.67 -6.75
N PRO A 283 -0.84 16.03 -7.62
CA PRO A 283 0.46 16.51 -7.17
C PRO A 283 0.40 17.89 -6.54
N LEU A 284 -0.60 18.71 -6.88
CA LEU A 284 -0.60 20.15 -6.58
C LEU A 284 -1.42 20.46 -5.33
N TRP A 285 -0.81 21.17 -4.39
CA TRP A 285 -1.38 21.46 -3.07
C TRP A 285 -1.21 22.93 -2.73
N LEU A 286 -2.24 23.46 -2.08
CA LEU A 286 -2.21 24.73 -1.38
C LEU A 286 -2.02 24.45 0.11
N TRP A 287 -0.99 25.05 0.70
CA TRP A 287 -0.74 25.03 2.14
C TRP A 287 -0.99 26.41 2.74
N ILE A 288 -1.63 26.40 3.90
CA ILE A 288 -1.95 27.58 4.70
C ILE A 288 -1.37 27.34 6.09
N ASP A 289 -0.45 28.20 6.52
CA ASP A 289 0.25 28.09 7.79
C ASP A 289 -0.72 28.04 8.99
N SER A 290 -0.39 27.23 10.00
CA SER A 290 -1.19 27.07 11.23
C SER A 290 -1.42 28.36 12.03
N SER A 291 -0.55 29.37 11.88
CA SER A 291 -0.71 30.70 12.49
C SER A 291 -1.76 31.55 11.79
N SER A 292 -2.23 31.13 10.61
CA SER A 292 -3.30 31.80 9.89
C SER A 292 -4.62 31.75 10.69
N PRO A 293 -5.41 32.83 10.72
CA PRO A 293 -6.71 32.83 11.40
C PRO A 293 -7.77 31.95 10.71
N ILE A 294 -7.43 31.34 9.58
CA ILE A 294 -8.34 30.53 8.75
C ILE A 294 -8.50 29.14 9.38
N SER A 295 -9.75 28.76 9.66
CA SER A 295 -10.08 27.41 10.12
C SER A 295 -10.44 26.48 8.97
N ALA A 296 -10.18 25.17 9.14
CA ALA A 296 -10.63 24.15 8.21
C ALA A 296 -12.16 24.16 8.02
N HIS A 297 -12.92 24.53 9.05
CA HIS A 297 -14.38 24.66 8.97
C HIS A 297 -14.82 25.72 7.94
N GLN A 298 -14.17 26.88 7.92
CA GLN A 298 -14.46 27.93 6.94
C GLN A 298 -14.22 27.43 5.50
N LEU A 299 -13.11 26.73 5.27
CA LEU A 299 -12.80 26.16 3.95
C LEU A 299 -13.79 25.05 3.53
N ARG A 300 -14.22 24.20 4.46
CA ARG A 300 -15.19 23.13 4.20
C ARG A 300 -16.61 23.65 3.91
N SER A 301 -16.92 24.89 4.26
CA SER A 301 -18.25 25.49 4.07
C SER A 301 -18.55 25.95 2.62
N LEU A 302 -17.59 25.78 1.71
CA LEU A 302 -17.73 26.13 0.30
C LEU A 302 -18.83 25.37 -0.45
N GLU A 303 -19.49 26.04 -1.40
CA GLU A 303 -20.29 25.38 -2.43
C GLU A 303 -19.38 24.44 -3.25
N ASN A 304 -19.59 23.13 -3.10
CA ASN A 304 -18.64 22.04 -3.35
C ASN A 304 -17.55 21.96 -2.27
N PRO A 305 -17.72 21.08 -1.26
CA PRO A 305 -16.75 20.94 -0.20
C PRO A 305 -15.39 20.60 -0.80
N ILE A 306 -14.43 21.48 -0.57
CA ILE A 306 -13.03 21.22 -0.84
C ILE A 306 -12.54 20.27 0.25
N ASP A 307 -11.83 19.20 -0.14
CA ASP A 307 -11.17 18.34 0.83
C ASP A 307 -10.11 19.18 1.57
N VAL A 308 -10.15 19.22 2.91
CA VAL A 308 -9.19 19.97 3.72
C VAL A 308 -8.58 19.02 4.73
N PHE A 309 -7.26 18.92 4.70
CA PHE A 309 -6.47 18.08 5.59
C PHE A 309 -5.76 18.97 6.61
N GLU A 310 -5.94 18.62 7.89
CA GLU A 310 -5.33 19.31 9.02
C GLU A 310 -4.10 18.50 9.45
N GLU A 311 -2.93 19.14 9.42
CA GLU A 311 -1.65 18.58 9.90
C GLU A 311 -1.05 19.55 10.94
N ASP A 312 -0.02 19.11 11.66
CA ASP A 312 0.55 19.90 12.78
C ASP A 312 1.09 21.29 12.36
N ASP A 313 1.49 21.45 11.10
CA ASP A 313 2.08 22.68 10.56
C ASP A 313 1.08 23.58 9.83
N GLY A 314 -0.15 23.12 9.54
CA GLY A 314 -1.16 23.93 8.88
C GLY A 314 -2.24 23.14 8.16
N LEU A 315 -2.95 23.84 7.26
CA LEU A 315 -4.02 23.28 6.44
C LEU A 315 -3.50 22.99 5.03
N TYR A 316 -3.82 21.81 4.54
CA TYR A 316 -3.52 21.39 3.17
C TYR A 316 -4.80 21.21 2.36
N VAL A 317 -4.80 21.80 1.17
CA VAL A 317 -5.93 21.82 0.24
C VAL A 317 -5.45 21.27 -1.12
N PRO A 318 -6.02 20.16 -1.62
CA PRO A 318 -5.66 19.60 -2.92
C PRO A 318 -6.20 20.48 -4.05
N ILE A 319 -5.34 20.84 -4.99
CA ILE A 319 -5.70 21.58 -6.21
C ILE A 319 -5.83 20.58 -7.35
N ARG A 320 -7.04 20.42 -7.90
CA ARG A 320 -7.30 19.40 -8.93
C ARG A 320 -6.81 19.89 -10.28
N LEU A 321 -6.18 19.03 -11.06
CA LEU A 321 -5.70 19.37 -12.40
C LEU A 321 -6.66 18.82 -13.46
N LEU A 322 -7.02 19.64 -14.45
CA LEU A 322 -7.76 19.17 -15.62
C LEU A 322 -6.89 18.19 -16.44
N VAL A 323 -7.49 17.09 -16.88
CA VAL A 323 -6.83 16.03 -17.65
C VAL A 323 -7.30 16.09 -19.11
N GLY A 324 -6.37 15.85 -20.05
CA GLY A 324 -6.71 15.75 -21.49
C GLY A 324 -7.00 17.08 -22.17
N VAL A 325 -6.62 18.21 -21.56
CA VAL A 325 -6.80 19.56 -22.09
C VAL A 325 -5.46 20.26 -22.32
N GLU A 326 -5.47 21.32 -23.12
CA GLU A 326 -4.31 22.17 -23.37
C GLU A 326 -3.84 22.91 -22.11
N TYR A 327 -2.53 23.21 -22.05
CA TYR A 327 -1.86 23.80 -20.89
C TYR A 327 -2.54 25.07 -20.34
N HIS A 328 -2.99 25.96 -21.22
CA HIS A 328 -3.61 27.22 -20.80
C HIS A 328 -4.95 27.01 -20.06
N HIS A 329 -5.73 25.99 -20.43
CA HIS A 329 -6.95 25.64 -19.69
C HIS A 329 -6.63 25.11 -18.29
N VAL A 330 -5.57 24.32 -18.14
CA VAL A 330 -5.11 23.86 -16.82
C VAL A 330 -4.69 25.05 -15.96
N LEU A 331 -3.90 25.96 -16.53
CA LEU A 331 -3.43 27.16 -15.85
C LEU A 331 -4.59 28.04 -15.36
N ASP A 332 -5.53 28.38 -16.24
CA ASP A 332 -6.65 29.24 -15.88
C ASP A 332 -7.57 28.59 -14.84
N ASP A 333 -7.82 27.27 -14.93
CA ASP A 333 -8.63 26.55 -13.95
C ASP A 333 -7.97 26.53 -12.55
N VAL A 334 -6.66 26.33 -12.48
CA VAL A 334 -5.92 26.38 -11.20
C VAL A 334 -5.98 27.78 -10.59
N VAL A 335 -5.79 28.83 -11.39
CA VAL A 335 -5.91 30.23 -10.93
C VAL A 335 -7.32 30.49 -10.40
N ASP A 336 -8.35 30.01 -11.09
CA ASP A 336 -9.74 30.20 -10.68
C ASP A 336 -10.09 29.39 -9.42
N GLN A 337 -9.53 28.18 -9.25
CA GLN A 337 -9.62 27.40 -8.00
C GLN A 337 -9.04 28.19 -6.82
N LEU A 338 -7.81 28.70 -6.96
CA LEU A 338 -7.17 29.47 -5.90
C LEU A 338 -7.92 30.77 -5.60
N ARG A 339 -8.49 31.43 -6.62
CA ARG A 339 -9.29 32.65 -6.43
C ARG A 339 -10.56 32.39 -5.62
N ARG A 340 -11.22 31.26 -5.85
CA ARG A 340 -12.40 30.85 -5.05
C ARG A 340 -12.04 30.62 -3.59
N ILE A 341 -10.88 29.99 -3.33
CA ILE A 341 -10.37 29.79 -1.97
C ILE A 341 -10.04 31.15 -1.33
N ALA A 342 -9.28 31.99 -2.04
CA ALA A 342 -8.86 33.31 -1.57
C ALA A 342 -10.04 34.22 -1.21
N ALA A 343 -11.14 34.19 -1.97
CA ALA A 343 -12.32 35.01 -1.70
C ALA A 343 -12.94 34.78 -0.30
N ILE A 344 -12.71 33.62 0.32
CA ILE A 344 -13.16 33.30 1.68
C ILE A 344 -12.20 33.83 2.72
N LEU A 345 -10.91 33.89 2.39
CA LEU A 345 -9.88 34.32 3.34
C LEU A 345 -10.00 35.82 3.68
N VAL A 346 -10.74 36.54 2.85
CA VAL A 346 -10.98 37.99 2.88
C VAL A 346 -12.41 38.32 3.34
N ALA A 347 -13.29 37.32 3.40
CA ALA A 347 -14.69 37.45 3.83
C ALA A 347 -14.83 37.21 5.34
#